data_AF-A0A6C0DC46-F1
#
_entry.id   AF-A0A6C0DC46-F1
#
_cell.length_a   1.000
_cell.length_b   1.000
_cell.length_c   1.000
_cell.angle_alpha   90.00
_cell.angle_beta   90.00
_cell.angle_gamma   90.00
#
_symmetry.space_group_name_H-M   'P 1'
#
loop_
_entity.id
_entity.type
_entity.pdbx_description
1 polymer ?
#
loop_
_entity_poly.entity_id
_entity_poly.type
_entity_poly.pdbx_seq_one_letter_code
_entity_poly.pdbx_strand_id
1 'polypeptide(L)'
;MKETILIAIIVIIIYLFLFHNKKNIVLVDGRDNKNKYLVYDDKSKKDAAVLLGDITENMFKLRDYLYENIKDYEEFDQYIRQLHRNLNKDRSLIYENDPHSQLTSFSVNKGEEIAFCLKSKKTGQIHQLNLLMYVALHEMAHIACPEIGHGDLFKKIFKFLTEIAIKINIYQLDNYDEKPVEYCGMMLSSSII
;
A
#
# COMPACT_ATOMS: atom_id res chain seq x y z
N MET A 1 -2.70 16.49 -48.49
CA MET A 1 -3.92 17.05 -47.85
C MET A 1 -4.68 16.03 -47.00
N LYS A 2 -5.06 14.85 -47.52
CA LYS A 2 -5.73 13.82 -46.69
C LYS A 2 -4.80 13.23 -45.61
N GLU A 3 -3.55 12.95 -45.96
CA GLU A 3 -2.53 12.44 -45.03
C GLU A 3 -2.19 13.45 -43.92
N THR A 4 -2.07 14.73 -44.27
CA THR A 4 -1.83 15.81 -43.30
C THR A 4 -2.99 15.99 -42.32
N ILE A 5 -4.25 15.80 -42.78
CA ILE A 5 -5.43 15.82 -41.90
C ILE A 5 -5.43 14.60 -40.98
N LEU A 6 -5.10 13.41 -41.49
CA LEU A 6 -5.02 12.19 -40.69
C LEU A 6 -3.95 12.29 -39.59
N ILE A 7 -2.77 12.81 -39.92
CA ILE A 7 -1.68 13.04 -38.95
C ILE A 7 -2.13 14.01 -37.86
N ALA A 8 -2.79 15.12 -38.23
CA ALA A 8 -3.29 16.09 -37.25
C ALA A 8 -4.32 15.47 -36.29
N ILE A 9 -5.22 14.62 -36.79
CA ILE A 9 -6.19 13.90 -35.94
C ILE A 9 -5.48 12.95 -34.98
N ILE A 10 -4.47 12.19 -35.45
CA ILE A 10 -3.68 11.29 -34.58
C ILE A 10 -2.95 12.08 -33.51
N VAL A 11 -2.32 13.21 -33.85
CA VAL A 11 -1.65 14.08 -32.86
C VAL A 11 -2.64 14.62 -31.83
N ILE A 12 -3.84 15.02 -32.24
CA ILE A 12 -4.89 15.49 -31.32
C ILE A 12 -5.34 14.33 -30.41
N ILE A 13 -5.55 13.13 -30.94
CA ILE A 13 -5.92 11.95 -30.13
C ILE A 13 -4.83 11.61 -29.12
N ILE A 14 -3.56 11.62 -29.54
CA ILE A 14 -2.42 11.39 -28.64
C ILE A 14 -2.36 12.50 -27.58
N TYR A 15 -2.53 13.76 -27.97
CA TYR A 15 -2.54 14.88 -27.02
C TYR A 15 -3.67 14.75 -26.00
N LEU A 16 -4.90 14.48 -26.44
CA LEU A 16 -6.05 14.27 -25.57
C LEU A 16 -5.85 13.05 -24.66
N PHE A 17 -5.29 11.96 -25.20
CA PHE A 17 -4.96 10.77 -24.42
C PHE A 17 -3.93 11.09 -23.34
N LEU A 18 -2.84 11.79 -23.66
CA LEU A 18 -1.81 12.17 -22.69
C LEU A 18 -2.34 13.16 -21.64
N PHE A 19 -3.18 14.11 -22.06
CA PHE A 19 -3.79 15.08 -21.16
C PHE A 19 -4.79 14.42 -20.19
N HIS A 20 -5.60 13.49 -20.68
CA HIS A 20 -6.59 12.77 -19.87
C HIS A 20 -5.93 11.75 -18.93
N ASN A 21 -4.83 11.13 -19.35
CA ASN A 21 -4.08 10.17 -18.53
C ASN A 21 -3.00 10.81 -17.66
N LYS A 22 -2.99 12.15 -17.53
CA LYS A 22 -2.04 12.82 -16.64
C LYS A 22 -2.37 12.44 -15.20
N LYS A 23 -1.56 11.54 -14.62
CA LYS A 23 -1.67 11.19 -13.21
C LYS A 23 -1.32 12.42 -12.37
N ASN A 24 -2.21 12.78 -11.45
CA ASN A 24 -1.96 13.84 -10.46
C ASN A 24 -1.11 13.30 -9.31
N ILE A 25 0.07 12.75 -9.62
CA ILE A 25 1.01 12.23 -8.63
C ILE A 25 2.28 13.09 -8.68
N VAL A 26 2.77 13.48 -7.52
CA VAL A 26 3.95 14.31 -7.33
C VAL A 26 4.89 13.66 -6.33
N LEU A 27 6.18 13.90 -6.51
CA LEU A 27 7.22 13.42 -5.60
C LEU A 27 7.40 14.45 -4.47
N VAL A 28 7.09 14.06 -3.24
CA VAL A 28 7.10 14.95 -2.06
C VAL A 28 8.01 14.38 -0.98
N ASP A 29 8.76 15.26 -0.32
CA ASP A 29 9.59 14.87 0.82
C ASP A 29 8.74 14.32 1.98
N GLY A 30 9.16 13.20 2.57
CA GLY A 30 8.58 12.66 3.79
C GLY A 30 9.03 13.43 5.04
N ARG A 31 9.06 12.75 6.18
CA ARG A 31 9.53 13.33 7.45
C ARG A 31 11.01 13.71 7.34
N ASP A 32 11.36 14.88 7.88
CA ASP A 32 12.74 15.42 7.92
C ASP A 32 13.48 15.48 6.58
N ASN A 33 12.77 15.47 5.45
CA ASN A 33 13.33 15.49 4.09
C ASN A 33 14.33 14.36 3.79
N LYS A 34 14.20 13.20 4.47
CA LYS A 34 15.11 12.06 4.28
C LYS A 34 14.81 11.25 3.02
N ASN A 35 13.53 10.96 2.79
CA ASN A 35 13.06 10.15 1.67
C ASN A 35 11.95 10.89 0.92
N LYS A 36 11.75 10.54 -0.35
CA LYS A 36 10.68 11.11 -1.19
C LYS A 36 9.66 10.05 -1.55
N TYR A 37 8.39 10.46 -1.58
CA TYR A 37 7.26 9.57 -1.80
C TYR A 37 6.36 10.10 -2.91
N LEU A 38 5.85 9.20 -3.74
CA LEU A 38 4.89 9.50 -4.79
C LEU A 38 3.49 9.57 -4.17
N VAL A 39 2.92 10.76 -4.14
CA VAL A 39 1.64 11.07 -3.50
C VAL A 39 0.75 11.89 -4.42
N TYR A 40 -0.56 11.91 -4.15
CA TYR A 40 -1.52 12.67 -4.94
C TYR A 40 -1.31 14.17 -4.79
N ASP A 41 -1.38 14.93 -5.90
CA ASP A 41 -1.13 16.37 -5.92
C ASP A 41 -2.36 17.17 -5.47
N ASP A 42 -2.55 17.22 -4.14
CA ASP A 42 -3.54 18.08 -3.52
C ASP A 42 -2.96 18.87 -2.33
N LYS A 43 -3.84 19.47 -1.54
CA LYS A 43 -3.47 20.29 -0.38
C LYS A 43 -2.85 19.48 0.76
N SER A 44 -3.10 18.17 0.83
CA SER A 44 -2.63 17.29 1.91
C SER A 44 -1.43 16.43 1.51
N LYS A 45 -0.86 16.62 0.31
CA LYS A 45 0.29 15.87 -0.21
C LYS A 45 1.49 15.77 0.75
N LYS A 46 1.77 16.80 1.57
CA LYS A 46 2.87 16.74 2.54
C LYS A 46 2.57 15.77 3.67
N ASP A 47 1.37 15.82 4.23
CA ASP A 47 0.93 14.91 5.28
C ASP A 47 0.81 13.47 4.75
N ALA A 48 0.31 13.31 3.53
CA ALA A 48 0.27 12.02 2.83
C ALA A 48 1.68 11.43 2.65
N ALA A 49 2.68 12.24 2.27
CA ALA A 49 4.06 11.79 2.10
C ALA A 49 4.72 11.39 3.43
N VAL A 50 4.44 12.13 4.52
CA VAL A 50 4.89 11.76 5.87
C VAL A 50 4.27 10.43 6.30
N LEU A 51 2.95 10.28 6.15
CA LEU A 51 2.23 9.07 6.52
C LEU A 51 2.68 7.86 5.71
N LEU A 52 2.83 8.00 4.39
CA LEU A 52 3.33 6.93 3.53
C LEU A 52 4.76 6.54 3.90
N GLY A 53 5.59 7.50 4.30
CA GLY A 53 6.91 7.24 4.84
C GLY A 53 6.87 6.41 6.12
N ASP A 54 6.05 6.81 7.09
CA ASP A 54 5.90 6.09 8.35
C ASP A 54 5.40 4.64 8.12
N ILE A 55 4.45 4.42 7.21
CA ILE A 55 3.98 3.08 6.81
C ILE A 55 5.12 2.27 6.19
N THR A 56 5.82 2.87 5.22
CA THR A 56 6.92 2.21 4.49
C THR A 56 8.03 1.76 5.46
N GLU A 57 8.42 2.63 6.39
CA GLU A 57 9.42 2.32 7.41
C GLU A 57 8.97 1.16 8.31
N ASN A 58 7.71 1.15 8.75
CA ASN A 58 7.16 0.07 9.57
C ASN A 58 7.06 -1.27 8.80
N MET A 59 6.69 -1.24 7.52
CA MET A 59 6.67 -2.43 6.67
C MET A 59 8.07 -3.06 6.56
N PHE A 60 9.09 -2.24 6.28
CA PHE A 60 10.47 -2.72 6.21
C PHE A 60 10.99 -3.19 7.57
N LYS A 61 10.67 -2.48 8.66
CA LYS A 61 11.01 -2.89 10.03
C LYS A 61 10.44 -4.27 10.37
N LEU A 62 9.17 -4.54 10.04
CA LEU A 62 8.56 -5.85 10.26
C LEU A 62 9.23 -6.95 9.43
N ARG A 63 9.43 -6.69 8.14
CA ARG A 63 10.11 -7.62 7.22
C ARG A 63 11.50 -8.00 7.74
N ASP A 64 12.29 -7.01 8.14
CA ASP A 64 13.67 -7.22 8.61
C ASP A 64 13.68 -7.96 9.94
N TYR A 65 12.84 -7.54 10.88
CA TYR A 65 12.68 -8.24 12.16
C TYR A 65 12.34 -9.72 11.96
N LEU A 66 11.39 -10.05 11.08
CA LEU A 66 11.00 -11.43 10.81
C LEU A 66 12.15 -12.23 10.19
N TYR A 67 12.89 -11.64 9.25
CA TYR A 67 13.99 -12.31 8.56
C TYR A 67 15.19 -12.56 9.50
N GLU A 68 15.53 -11.58 10.35
CA GLU A 68 16.59 -11.70 11.35
C GLU A 68 16.28 -12.76 12.41
N ASN A 69 14.99 -12.91 12.77
CA ASN A 69 14.52 -13.86 13.78
C ASN A 69 13.86 -15.10 13.17
N ILE A 70 14.15 -15.42 11.90
CA ILE A 70 13.41 -16.45 11.14
C ILE A 70 13.43 -17.84 11.79
N LYS A 71 14.48 -18.14 12.57
CA LYS A 71 14.63 -19.40 13.31
C LYS A 71 13.59 -19.57 14.43
N ASP A 72 13.04 -18.48 14.94
CA ASP A 72 11.98 -18.51 15.96
C ASP A 72 10.60 -18.80 15.33
N TYR A 73 10.53 -18.81 14.00
CA TYR A 73 9.30 -18.89 13.21
C TYR A 73 9.40 -19.97 12.12
N GLU A 74 9.92 -21.16 12.45
CA GLU A 74 10.18 -22.24 11.49
C GLU A 74 8.97 -22.58 10.60
N GLU A 75 7.76 -22.57 11.17
CA GLU A 75 6.50 -22.80 10.44
C GLU A 75 6.26 -21.77 9.32
N PHE A 76 6.77 -20.56 9.48
CA PHE A 76 6.60 -19.44 8.55
C PHE A 76 7.85 -19.11 7.74
N ASP A 77 8.95 -19.88 7.87
CA ASP A 77 10.26 -19.58 7.24
C ASP A 77 10.13 -19.28 5.74
N GLN A 78 9.45 -20.15 4.97
CA GLN A 78 9.30 -19.95 3.53
C GLN A 78 8.58 -18.64 3.17
N TYR A 79 7.58 -18.23 3.96
CA TYR A 79 6.79 -17.02 3.73
C TYR A 79 7.56 -15.77 4.14
N ILE A 80 8.35 -15.85 5.22
CA ILE A 80 9.27 -14.79 5.65
C ILE A 80 10.34 -14.56 4.57
N ARG A 81 10.95 -15.62 4.03
CA ARG A 81 11.92 -15.52 2.92
C ARG A 81 11.29 -14.91 1.69
N GLN A 82 10.07 -15.33 1.36
CA GLN A 82 9.33 -14.77 0.22
C GLN A 82 9.05 -13.28 0.42
N LEU A 83 8.53 -12.89 1.60
CA LEU A 83 8.29 -11.50 1.95
C LEU A 83 9.57 -10.67 1.85
N HIS A 84 10.67 -11.13 2.45
CA HIS A 84 11.95 -10.43 2.43
C HIS A 84 12.49 -10.23 1.00
N ARG A 85 12.45 -11.28 0.17
CA ARG A 85 12.90 -11.21 -1.22
C ARG A 85 12.03 -10.24 -2.05
N ASN A 86 10.72 -10.26 -1.83
CA ASN A 86 9.76 -9.59 -2.69
C ASN A 86 9.52 -8.12 -2.31
N LEU A 87 9.51 -7.81 -1.01
CA LEU A 87 9.42 -6.46 -0.47
C LEU A 87 10.85 -5.94 -0.27
N ASN A 88 11.44 -5.34 -1.29
CA ASN A 88 12.80 -4.80 -1.23
C ASN A 88 12.90 -3.45 -1.93
N LYS A 89 13.84 -2.60 -1.52
CA LYS A 89 13.92 -1.20 -1.99
C LYS A 89 14.27 -1.07 -3.48
N ASP A 90 14.91 -2.07 -4.06
CA ASP A 90 15.31 -2.06 -5.48
C ASP A 90 14.19 -2.54 -6.40
N ARG A 91 13.17 -3.22 -5.85
CA ARG A 91 12.05 -3.81 -6.59
C ARG A 91 10.71 -3.16 -6.31
N SER A 92 10.46 -2.77 -5.06
CA SER A 92 9.14 -2.36 -4.59
C SER A 92 8.94 -0.86 -4.70
N LEU A 93 7.97 -0.46 -5.52
CA LEU A 93 7.46 0.89 -5.59
C LEU A 93 6.25 1.04 -4.67
N ILE A 94 6.38 1.86 -3.63
CA ILE A 94 5.30 2.15 -2.67
C ILE A 94 4.81 3.59 -2.89
N TYR A 95 3.52 3.77 -3.17
CA TYR A 95 2.95 5.07 -3.55
C TYR A 95 1.48 5.25 -3.13
N GLU A 96 0.97 6.48 -3.18
CA GLU A 96 -0.46 6.77 -2.96
C GLU A 96 -1.29 6.42 -4.20
N ASN A 97 -2.35 5.63 -4.02
CA ASN A 97 -3.33 5.39 -5.06
C ASN A 97 -4.15 6.66 -5.35
N ASP A 98 -4.62 6.81 -6.59
CA ASP A 98 -5.51 7.91 -6.96
C ASP A 98 -6.80 7.86 -6.09
N PRO A 99 -7.16 8.94 -5.36
CA PRO A 99 -8.37 8.96 -4.53
C PRO A 99 -9.67 8.79 -5.33
N HIS A 100 -9.64 8.99 -6.65
CA HIS A 100 -10.75 8.76 -7.57
C HIS A 100 -10.76 7.34 -8.17
N SER A 101 -9.73 6.54 -7.93
CA SER A 101 -9.66 5.13 -8.36
C SER A 101 -10.81 4.33 -7.75
N GLN A 102 -11.31 3.32 -8.46
CA GLN A 102 -12.24 2.34 -7.88
C GLN A 102 -11.54 1.36 -6.94
N LEU A 103 -10.23 1.20 -7.10
CA LEU A 103 -9.42 0.39 -6.20
C LEU A 103 -9.20 1.12 -4.88
N THR A 104 -9.02 0.36 -3.80
CA THR A 104 -8.67 0.89 -2.49
C THR A 104 -7.15 0.87 -2.33
N SER A 105 -6.60 -0.13 -1.63
CA SER A 105 -5.19 -0.47 -1.66
C SER A 105 -5.00 -1.78 -2.42
N PHE A 106 -3.82 -1.94 -3.01
CA PHE A 106 -3.49 -3.15 -3.74
C PHE A 106 -1.98 -3.35 -3.83
N SER A 107 -1.60 -4.60 -4.09
CA SER A 107 -0.24 -4.99 -4.45
C SER A 107 -0.23 -5.68 -5.81
N VAL A 108 0.80 -5.39 -6.62
CA VAL A 108 1.00 -5.97 -7.95
C VAL A 108 2.22 -6.88 -7.94
N ASN A 109 2.13 -8.02 -8.62
CA ASN A 109 3.24 -8.98 -8.82
C ASN A 109 3.98 -9.33 -7.51
N LYS A 110 3.23 -9.57 -6.43
CA LYS A 110 3.79 -9.86 -5.10
C LYS A 110 4.75 -8.74 -4.67
N GLY A 111 4.32 -7.49 -4.73
CA GLY A 111 5.04 -6.35 -4.13
C GLY A 111 6.02 -5.61 -5.03
N GLU A 112 5.90 -5.71 -6.36
CA GLU A 112 6.60 -4.77 -7.27
C GLU A 112 6.01 -3.38 -7.15
N GLU A 113 4.69 -3.30 -7.03
CA GLU A 113 3.96 -2.08 -6.75
C GLU A 113 3.05 -2.32 -5.55
N ILE A 114 3.00 -1.36 -4.63
CA ILE A 114 2.10 -1.35 -3.48
C ILE A 114 1.50 0.04 -3.41
N ALA A 115 0.20 0.13 -3.67
CA ALA A 115 -0.52 1.38 -3.72
C ALA A 115 -1.43 1.49 -2.52
N PHE A 116 -1.37 2.62 -1.80
CA PHE A 116 -2.20 2.87 -0.63
C PHE A 116 -3.25 3.94 -0.89
N CYS A 117 -4.50 3.66 -0.54
CA CYS A 117 -5.51 4.72 -0.38
C CYS A 117 -5.30 5.39 0.98
N LEU A 118 -4.71 6.59 0.96
CA LEU A 118 -4.31 7.32 2.18
C LEU A 118 -5.45 8.19 2.76
N LYS A 119 -6.53 8.38 2.00
CA LYS A 119 -7.62 9.31 2.35
C LYS A 119 -8.97 8.63 2.25
N SER A 120 -9.86 9.01 3.16
CA SER A 120 -11.27 8.62 3.13
C SER A 120 -11.92 9.14 1.86
N LYS A 121 -12.62 8.27 1.12
CA LYS A 121 -13.45 8.71 -0.01
C LYS A 121 -14.73 9.39 0.44
N LYS A 122 -15.13 9.22 1.71
CA LYS A 122 -16.31 9.88 2.28
C LYS A 122 -16.02 11.29 2.78
N THR A 123 -14.90 11.50 3.45
CA THR A 123 -14.58 12.78 4.10
C THR A 123 -13.43 13.54 3.46
N GLY A 124 -12.61 12.90 2.62
CA GLY A 124 -11.37 13.45 2.08
C GLY A 124 -10.24 13.58 3.11
N GLN A 125 -10.47 13.16 4.35
CA GLN A 125 -9.47 13.23 5.42
C GLN A 125 -8.46 12.10 5.30
N ILE A 126 -7.23 12.38 5.72
CA ILE A 126 -6.17 11.37 5.80
C ILE A 126 -6.51 10.35 6.88
N HIS A 127 -6.30 9.07 6.56
CA HIS A 127 -6.49 7.97 7.50
C HIS A 127 -5.42 7.97 8.61
N GLN A 128 -5.77 7.40 9.77
CA GLN A 128 -4.82 7.25 10.86
C GLN A 128 -3.76 6.19 10.52
N LEU A 129 -2.54 6.37 11.03
CA LEU A 129 -1.45 5.43 10.82
C LEU A 129 -1.82 4.00 11.25
N ASN A 130 -2.48 3.84 12.39
CA ASN A 130 -2.85 2.51 12.89
C ASN A 130 -3.75 1.73 11.92
N LEU A 131 -4.76 2.40 11.37
CA LEU A 131 -5.65 1.85 10.35
C LEU A 131 -4.87 1.44 9.09
N LEU A 132 -3.99 2.32 8.60
CA LEU A 132 -3.18 2.01 7.42
C LEU A 132 -2.14 0.92 7.67
N MET A 133 -1.67 0.75 8.91
CA MET A 133 -0.83 -0.37 9.28
C MET A 133 -1.58 -1.70 9.18
N TYR A 134 -2.86 -1.77 9.58
CA TYR A 134 -3.68 -2.96 9.35
C TYR A 134 -3.81 -3.30 7.87
N VAL A 135 -4.04 -2.29 7.02
CA VAL A 135 -4.10 -2.45 5.56
C VAL A 135 -2.73 -2.83 4.97
N ALA A 136 -1.63 -2.25 5.47
CA ALA A 136 -0.29 -2.62 5.04
C ALA A 136 0.05 -4.08 5.37
N LEU A 137 -0.36 -4.56 6.56
CA LEU A 137 -0.19 -5.95 6.96
C LEU A 137 -0.99 -6.91 6.05
N HIS A 138 -2.17 -6.49 5.60
CA HIS A 138 -2.95 -7.23 4.60
C HIS A 138 -2.19 -7.37 3.27
N GLU A 139 -1.64 -6.28 2.74
CA GLU A 139 -0.86 -6.31 1.50
C GLU A 139 0.45 -7.10 1.68
N MET A 140 1.12 -6.97 2.83
CA MET A 140 2.30 -7.79 3.15
C MET A 140 1.98 -9.29 3.19
N ALA A 141 0.79 -9.67 3.65
CA ALA A 141 0.34 -11.06 3.60
C ALA A 141 0.15 -11.55 2.14
N HIS A 142 -0.35 -10.71 1.22
CA HIS A 142 -0.41 -11.05 -0.22
C HIS A 142 0.97 -11.25 -0.83
N ILE A 143 1.96 -10.46 -0.40
CA ILE A 143 3.36 -10.57 -0.86
C ILE A 143 4.01 -11.86 -0.38
N ALA A 144 3.79 -12.21 0.89
CA ALA A 144 4.34 -13.38 1.56
C ALA A 144 3.67 -14.70 1.14
N CYS A 145 2.36 -14.67 0.88
CA CYS A 145 1.57 -15.85 0.52
C CYS A 145 1.83 -16.26 -0.94
N PRO A 146 2.09 -17.54 -1.26
CA PRO A 146 2.22 -18.00 -2.64
C PRO A 146 0.88 -18.10 -3.37
N GLU A 147 -0.22 -18.28 -2.63
CA GLU A 147 -1.57 -18.40 -3.19
C GLU A 147 -2.15 -17.04 -3.61
N ILE A 148 -3.24 -17.08 -4.38
CA ILE A 148 -4.01 -15.90 -4.80
C ILE A 148 -5.29 -15.84 -3.95
N GLY A 149 -5.68 -14.63 -3.55
CA GLY A 149 -6.89 -14.39 -2.76
C GLY A 149 -6.68 -14.60 -1.26
N HIS A 150 -7.79 -14.75 -0.54
CA HIS A 150 -7.83 -14.70 0.93
C HIS A 150 -8.14 -16.08 1.55
N GLY A 151 -7.51 -17.13 1.02
CA GLY A 151 -7.63 -18.51 1.52
C GLY A 151 -7.08 -18.69 2.95
N ASP A 152 -7.16 -19.91 3.47
CA ASP A 152 -6.76 -20.19 4.86
C ASP A 152 -5.27 -19.92 5.11
N LEU A 153 -4.41 -20.20 4.12
CA LEU A 153 -2.99 -19.87 4.21
C LEU A 153 -2.77 -18.36 4.29
N PHE A 154 -3.45 -17.58 3.46
CA PHE A 154 -3.40 -16.12 3.53
C PHE A 154 -3.81 -15.62 4.92
N LYS A 155 -4.94 -16.10 5.45
CA LYS A 155 -5.45 -15.70 6.78
C LYS A 155 -4.46 -16.03 7.89
N LYS A 156 -3.85 -17.22 7.82
CA LYS A 156 -2.83 -17.67 8.77
C LYS A 156 -1.59 -16.76 8.75
N ILE A 157 -1.09 -16.42 7.56
CA ILE A 157 0.04 -15.50 7.40
C ILE A 157 -0.35 -14.10 7.87
N PHE A 158 -1.52 -13.59 7.50
CA PHE A 158 -1.98 -12.26 7.90
C PHE A 158 -2.12 -12.13 9.41
N LYS A 159 -2.71 -13.14 10.07
CA LYS A 159 -2.76 -13.24 11.53
C LYS A 159 -1.35 -13.20 12.14
N PHE A 160 -0.44 -14.05 11.66
CA PHE A 160 0.94 -14.09 12.14
C PHE A 160 1.64 -12.74 12.02
N LEU A 161 1.60 -12.09 10.85
CA LEU A 161 2.21 -10.78 10.63
C LEU A 161 1.62 -9.72 11.58
N THR A 162 0.31 -9.75 11.80
CA THR A 162 -0.39 -8.80 12.68
C THR A 162 0.02 -8.99 14.14
N GLU A 163 0.11 -10.22 14.63
CA GLU A 163 0.57 -10.52 16.00
C GLU A 163 2.01 -10.04 16.23
N ILE A 164 2.91 -10.24 15.26
CA ILE A 164 4.29 -9.75 15.36
C ILE A 164 4.34 -8.22 15.29
N ALA A 165 3.53 -7.60 14.44
CA ALA A 165 3.43 -6.13 14.35
C ALA A 165 3.00 -5.48 15.68
N ILE A 166 2.08 -6.14 16.41
CA ILE A 166 1.70 -5.74 17.78
C ILE A 166 2.90 -5.92 18.72
N LYS A 167 3.54 -7.09 18.71
CA LYS A 167 4.70 -7.40 19.56
C LYS A 167 5.83 -6.37 19.44
N ILE A 168 6.09 -5.87 18.22
CA ILE A 168 7.17 -4.89 17.96
C ILE A 168 6.69 -3.42 17.97
N ASN A 169 5.46 -3.16 18.44
CA ASN A 169 4.85 -1.84 18.61
C ASN A 169 4.76 -1.00 17.34
N ILE A 170 4.42 -1.60 16.20
CA ILE A 170 4.12 -0.86 14.95
C ILE A 170 2.63 -0.89 14.58
N TYR A 171 1.84 -1.71 15.28
CA TYR A 171 0.39 -1.77 15.15
C TYR A 171 -0.23 -1.94 16.54
N GLN A 172 -1.33 -1.24 16.80
CA GLN A 172 -2.15 -1.39 18.00
C GLN A 172 -3.44 -2.12 17.61
N LEU A 173 -3.83 -3.10 18.41
CA LEU A 173 -5.03 -3.88 18.13
C LEU A 173 -6.28 -3.01 18.21
N ASP A 174 -6.98 -2.87 17.09
CA ASP A 174 -8.33 -2.31 17.01
C ASP A 174 -9.33 -3.44 16.73
N ASN A 175 -10.48 -3.41 17.43
CA ASN A 175 -11.57 -4.35 17.22
C ASN A 175 -12.57 -3.75 16.22
N TYR A 176 -12.41 -4.10 14.94
CA TYR A 176 -13.29 -3.61 13.87
C TYR A 176 -14.64 -4.31 13.84
N ASP A 177 -14.79 -5.45 14.50
CA ASP A 177 -16.09 -6.14 14.66
C ASP A 177 -17.03 -5.33 15.56
N GLU A 178 -16.51 -4.76 16.64
CA GLU A 178 -17.25 -3.87 17.54
C GLU A 178 -17.28 -2.41 17.08
N LYS A 179 -16.18 -1.93 16.47
CA LYS A 179 -16.03 -0.54 16.02
C LYS A 179 -15.64 -0.50 14.54
N PRO A 180 -16.60 -0.75 13.62
CA PRO A 180 -16.33 -0.66 12.20
C PRO A 180 -15.82 0.72 11.82
N VAL A 181 -14.80 0.75 10.96
CA VAL A 181 -14.16 1.99 10.51
C VAL A 181 -14.25 2.09 8.99
N GLU A 182 -14.40 3.32 8.51
CA GLU A 182 -14.36 3.57 7.07
C GLU A 182 -12.92 3.53 6.55
N TYR A 183 -12.74 2.83 5.44
CA TYR A 183 -11.50 2.81 4.69
C TYR A 183 -11.80 2.94 3.20
N CYS A 184 -11.35 4.02 2.57
CA CYS A 184 -11.43 4.21 1.12
C CYS A 184 -12.82 3.95 0.49
N GLY A 185 -13.90 4.37 1.16
CA GLY A 185 -15.30 4.24 0.74
C GLY A 185 -16.01 2.97 1.25
N MET A 186 -15.26 1.96 1.70
CA MET A 186 -15.80 0.73 2.29
C MET A 186 -15.75 0.74 3.81
N MET A 187 -16.48 -0.16 4.45
CA MET A 187 -16.42 -0.37 5.90
C MET A 187 -15.57 -1.59 6.19
N LEU A 188 -14.51 -1.41 7.00
CA LEU A 188 -13.83 -2.50 7.66
C LEU A 188 -14.62 -2.83 8.92
N SER A 189 -15.18 -4.02 8.96
CA SER A 189 -16.05 -4.49 10.06
C SER A 189 -15.64 -5.87 10.57
N SER A 190 -14.43 -6.31 10.28
CA SER A 190 -13.88 -7.56 10.80
C SER A 190 -12.37 -7.50 11.01
N SER A 191 -11.95 -8.10 12.11
CA SER A 191 -10.55 -8.19 12.52
C SER A 191 -10.04 -9.60 12.24
N ILE A 192 -8.79 -9.74 11.78
CA ILE A 192 -8.19 -11.06 11.54
C ILE A 192 -7.82 -11.79 12.83
N ILE A 193 -7.65 -11.03 13.93
CA ILE A 193 -7.34 -11.49 15.28
C ILE A 193 -8.31 -10.89 16.30
#